data_AF-G3HVW6-F1
#
_entry.id   AF-G3HVW6-F1
#
_cell.length_a   1.000
_cell.length_b   1.000
_cell.length_c   1.000
_cell.angle_alpha   90.00
_cell.angle_beta   90.00
_cell.angle_gamma   90.00
#
_symmetry.space_group_name_H-M   'P 1'
#
loop_
_entity.id
_entity.type
_entity.pdbx_description
1 polymer ?
#
loop_
_entity_poly.entity_id
_entity_poly.type
_entity_poly.pdbx_seq_one_letter_code
_entity_poly.pdbx_strand_id
1 'polypeptide(L)'
;MKFLSARDFHPLAFLGLMLAVATALPTSQVRRGDFTEDTTPNRPVYTTSQQVGGLVTHVLREIFELRKEEICLLKITSGLLDYQIYLEFVTNNVQDNKKDKARVIQSTTKTLSQIFKQEVKDPDKIVMPSPTSKAILIEKLESQKQWPRTKTIELILKALEEFLKVTMRSTRQN
;
A
#
# COMPACT_ATOMS: atom_id res chain seq x y z
N MET A 1 -36.50 -17.62 -13.02
CA MET A 1 -35.14 -17.81 -13.56
C MET A 1 -34.65 -16.49 -14.15
N LYS A 2 -33.48 -16.02 -13.68
CA LYS A 2 -32.48 -15.19 -14.40
C LYS A 2 -31.37 -14.87 -13.38
N PHE A 3 -30.29 -15.63 -13.45
CA PHE A 3 -29.06 -15.34 -12.72
C PHE A 3 -28.32 -14.24 -13.49
N LEU A 4 -28.18 -13.06 -12.91
CA LEU A 4 -27.24 -12.05 -13.40
C LEU A 4 -25.91 -12.26 -12.68
N SER A 5 -24.96 -12.78 -13.46
CA SER A 5 -23.56 -13.01 -13.15
C SER A 5 -22.87 -11.71 -12.76
N ALA A 6 -22.40 -11.59 -11.53
CA ALA A 6 -21.69 -10.41 -11.03
C ALA A 6 -20.20 -10.45 -11.44
N ARG A 7 -19.94 -10.37 -12.74
CA ARG A 7 -18.60 -10.32 -13.32
C ARG A 7 -18.38 -9.03 -14.12
N ASP A 8 -18.82 -7.90 -13.57
CA ASP A 8 -18.72 -6.57 -14.20
C ASP A 8 -18.20 -5.49 -13.24
N PHE A 9 -17.13 -5.76 -12.49
CA PHE A 9 -16.29 -4.69 -11.95
C PHE A 9 -14.97 -4.67 -12.71
N HIS A 10 -15.02 -4.09 -13.91
CA HIS A 10 -13.85 -3.66 -14.66
C HIS A 10 -13.32 -2.36 -14.02
N PRO A 11 -12.10 -2.32 -13.45
CA PRO A 11 -11.44 -1.06 -13.18
C PRO A 11 -10.91 -0.51 -14.51
N LEU A 12 -11.51 0.61 -14.94
CA LEU A 12 -11.06 1.41 -16.07
C LEU A 12 -9.58 1.78 -15.92
N ALA A 13 -8.83 1.30 -16.92
CA ALA A 13 -7.68 1.92 -17.55
C ALA A 13 -7.28 3.33 -17.05
N PHE A 14 -6.07 3.42 -16.49
CA PHE A 14 -5.19 4.54 -16.76
C PHE A 14 -3.94 4.00 -17.45
N LEU A 15 -3.87 4.30 -18.74
CA LEU A 15 -2.83 3.94 -19.68
C LEU A 15 -1.98 5.19 -19.91
N GLY A 16 -0.65 5.05 -19.82
CA GLY A 16 0.28 5.89 -20.57
C GLY A 16 0.94 7.04 -19.82
N LEU A 17 2.18 6.81 -19.38
CA LEU A 17 3.24 7.80 -19.59
C LEU A 17 4.59 7.11 -19.90
N MET A 18 4.76 6.92 -21.21
CA MET A 18 5.98 7.04 -22.02
C MET A 18 7.35 6.65 -21.44
N LEU A 19 7.80 5.51 -21.96
CA LEU A 19 9.18 5.12 -22.21
C LEU A 19 9.88 6.15 -23.15
N ALA A 20 10.96 6.80 -22.71
CA ALA A 20 12.09 7.26 -23.55
C ALA A 20 13.12 8.03 -22.73
N VAL A 21 14.38 7.56 -22.72
CA VAL A 21 15.67 8.28 -22.95
C VAL A 21 16.72 7.18 -22.84
N ALA A 22 17.09 6.54 -23.94
CA ALA A 22 18.12 6.94 -24.90
C ALA A 22 19.55 6.77 -24.35
N THR A 23 20.19 5.75 -24.91
CA THR A 23 21.64 5.52 -25.08
C THR A 23 22.57 6.68 -24.69
N ALA A 24 23.32 6.50 -23.61
CA ALA A 24 24.63 7.12 -23.47
C ALA A 24 25.65 6.01 -23.20
N LEU A 25 25.98 5.26 -24.25
CA LEU A 25 27.15 4.39 -24.29
C LEU A 25 28.35 5.32 -24.53
N PRO A 26 29.28 5.53 -23.58
CA PRO A 26 30.47 6.30 -23.88
C PRO A 26 31.35 5.43 -24.76
N THR A 27 31.53 5.87 -26.00
CA THR A 27 32.52 5.37 -26.94
C THR A 27 33.88 5.41 -26.26
N SER A 28 34.47 4.24 -25.99
CA SER A 28 35.87 4.17 -25.58
C SER A 28 36.73 4.64 -26.75
N GLN A 29 37.22 5.87 -26.65
CA GLN A 29 38.39 6.32 -27.41
C GLN A 29 39.57 5.44 -27.01
N VAL A 30 39.91 4.46 -27.87
CA VAL A 30 41.17 3.73 -27.79
C VAL A 30 42.29 4.69 -28.17
N ARG A 31 42.81 5.42 -27.18
CA ARG A 31 44.09 6.11 -27.32
C ARG A 31 45.18 5.06 -27.13
N ARG A 32 45.80 4.66 -28.24
CA ARG A 32 47.01 3.82 -28.30
C ARG A 32 48.11 4.48 -27.47
N GLY A 33 48.30 4.00 -26.25
CA GLY A 33 49.46 4.27 -25.41
C GLY A 33 50.46 3.14 -25.60
N ASP A 34 51.67 3.52 -25.99
CA ASP A 34 52.83 2.66 -26.19
C ASP A 34 53.23 1.97 -24.88
N PHE A 35 53.64 0.71 -24.96
CA PHE A 35 53.94 -0.14 -23.81
C PHE A 35 55.40 0.08 -23.40
N THR A 36 55.62 0.63 -22.22
CA THR A 36 56.86 0.42 -21.47
C THR A 36 56.51 -0.14 -20.11
N GLU A 37 56.88 -1.41 -19.91
CA GLU A 37 56.95 -2.07 -18.61
C GLU A 37 57.78 -1.22 -17.65
N ASP A 38 57.25 -0.94 -16.46
CA ASP A 38 58.09 -1.04 -15.27
C ASP A 38 57.28 -1.18 -13.97
N THR A 39 57.53 -2.32 -13.32
CA THR A 39 57.70 -2.54 -11.88
C THR A 39 56.77 -1.81 -10.88
N THR A 40 55.80 -2.55 -10.32
CA THR A 40 55.45 -2.70 -8.86
C THR A 40 53.98 -3.15 -8.72
N PRO A 41 53.65 -4.30 -8.11
CA PRO A 41 52.27 -4.74 -7.96
C PRO A 41 51.60 -4.09 -6.73
N ASN A 42 51.31 -2.79 -6.80
CA ASN A 42 50.27 -2.22 -5.96
C ASN A 42 48.92 -2.56 -6.61
N ARG A 43 48.46 -3.79 -6.40
CA ARG A 43 47.18 -4.30 -6.90
C ARG A 43 46.04 -3.51 -6.25
N PRO A 44 45.30 -2.63 -6.96
CA PRO A 44 43.94 -2.35 -6.53
C PRO A 44 43.18 -3.68 -6.61
N VAL A 45 42.49 -4.05 -5.55
CA VAL A 45 41.60 -5.22 -5.57
C VAL A 45 40.56 -4.94 -6.65
N TYR A 46 40.75 -5.51 -7.84
CA TYR A 46 39.78 -5.48 -8.91
C TYR A 46 38.58 -6.30 -8.42
N THR A 47 37.55 -5.63 -7.91
CA THR A 47 36.25 -6.25 -7.70
C THR A 47 35.80 -6.79 -9.05
N THR A 48 35.63 -8.10 -9.15
CA THR A 48 35.24 -8.73 -10.41
C THR A 48 33.89 -8.16 -10.84
N SER A 49 33.63 -8.06 -12.14
CA SER A 49 32.32 -7.63 -12.66
C SER A 49 31.16 -8.45 -12.05
N GLN A 50 31.43 -9.71 -11.72
CA GLN A 50 30.53 -10.61 -11.00
C GLN A 50 30.25 -10.17 -9.54
N GLN A 51 31.27 -9.67 -8.81
CA GLN A 51 31.07 -9.09 -7.47
C GLN A 51 30.25 -7.81 -7.52
N VAL A 52 30.51 -6.93 -8.50
CA VAL A 52 29.71 -5.72 -8.70
C VAL A 52 28.26 -6.07 -9.05
N GLY A 53 28.03 -7.03 -9.96
CA GLY A 53 26.69 -7.50 -10.30
C GLY A 53 25.93 -8.11 -9.11
N GLY A 54 26.63 -8.83 -8.23
CA GLY A 54 26.06 -9.34 -6.99
C GLY A 54 25.63 -8.24 -6.03
N LEU A 55 26.48 -7.21 -5.85
CA LEU A 55 26.17 -6.05 -5.01
C LEU A 55 24.99 -5.24 -5.56
N VAL A 56 24.95 -4.98 -6.87
CA VAL A 56 23.82 -4.29 -7.52
C VAL A 56 22.51 -5.08 -7.31
N THR A 57 22.54 -6.39 -7.48
CA THR A 57 21.36 -7.25 -7.27
C THR A 57 20.89 -7.21 -5.82
N HIS A 58 21.82 -7.21 -4.86
CA HIS A 58 21.50 -7.10 -3.44
C HIS A 58 20.84 -5.75 -3.12
N VAL A 59 21.44 -4.64 -3.56
CA VAL A 59 20.87 -3.29 -3.35
C VAL A 59 19.48 -3.16 -3.99
N LEU A 60 19.26 -3.70 -5.19
CA LEU A 60 17.95 -3.69 -5.83
C LEU A 60 16.89 -4.47 -5.05
N ARG A 61 17.27 -5.59 -4.42
CA ARG A 61 16.38 -6.37 -3.55
C ARG A 61 15.99 -5.56 -2.31
N GLU A 62 16.95 -4.96 -1.62
CA GLU A 62 16.69 -4.13 -0.44
C GLU A 62 15.81 -2.92 -0.79
N ILE A 63 16.10 -2.23 -1.90
CA ILE A 63 15.25 -1.13 -2.40
C ILE A 63 13.83 -1.62 -2.70
N PHE A 64 13.67 -2.82 -3.27
CA PHE A 64 12.36 -3.39 -3.56
C PHE A 64 11.57 -3.68 -2.28
N GLU A 65 12.19 -4.29 -1.27
CA GLU A 65 11.52 -4.56 0.01
C GLU A 65 11.14 -3.26 0.73
N LEU A 66 12.05 -2.29 0.82
CA LEU A 66 11.74 -0.98 1.42
C LEU A 66 10.59 -0.26 0.72
N ARG A 67 10.54 -0.27 -0.63
CA ARG A 67 9.41 0.32 -1.37
C ARG A 67 8.11 -0.46 -1.17
N LYS A 68 8.19 -1.78 -1.05
CA LYS A 68 7.02 -2.63 -0.79
C LYS A 68 6.44 -2.35 0.59
N GLU A 69 7.28 -2.14 1.60
CA GLU A 69 6.87 -1.69 2.94
C GLU A 69 6.17 -0.32 2.88
N GLU A 70 6.76 0.65 2.18
CA GLU A 70 6.18 1.99 2.02
C GLU A 70 4.79 1.94 1.35
N ILE A 71 4.66 1.17 0.27
CA ILE A 71 3.37 0.97 -0.42
C ILE A 71 2.37 0.23 0.48
N CYS A 72 2.84 -0.76 1.25
CA CYS A 72 2.00 -1.50 2.18
C CYS A 72 1.42 -0.58 3.25
N LEU A 73 2.27 0.26 3.86
CA LEU A 73 1.87 1.23 4.87
C LEU A 73 0.87 2.27 4.34
N LEU A 74 1.08 2.77 3.11
CA LEU A 74 0.12 3.64 2.43
C LEU A 74 -1.25 2.97 2.26
N LYS A 75 -1.28 1.71 1.80
CA LYS A 75 -2.52 0.94 1.63
C LYS A 75 -3.23 0.68 2.97
N ILE A 76 -2.47 0.34 4.01
CA ILE A 76 -3.00 0.14 5.36
C ILE A 76 -3.67 1.43 5.84
N THR A 77 -2.95 2.55 5.74
CA THR A 77 -3.44 3.87 6.20
C THR A 77 -4.70 4.28 5.46
N SER A 78 -4.70 4.17 4.12
CA SER A 78 -5.88 4.47 3.28
C SER A 78 -7.08 3.59 3.67
N GLY A 79 -6.87 2.27 3.82
CA GLY A 79 -7.95 1.35 4.16
C GLY A 79 -8.56 1.64 5.53
N LEU A 80 -7.74 1.95 6.55
CA LEU A 80 -8.26 2.33 7.87
C LEU A 80 -9.08 3.63 7.83
N LEU A 81 -8.70 4.57 6.96
CA LEU A 81 -9.43 5.81 6.76
C LEU A 81 -10.76 5.59 6.05
N ASP A 82 -10.81 4.66 5.10
CA ASP A 82 -12.08 4.20 4.49
C ASP A 82 -13.00 3.55 5.54
N TYR A 83 -12.45 2.77 6.49
CA TYR A 83 -13.24 2.12 7.55
C TYR A 83 -13.92 3.09 8.52
N GLN A 84 -13.48 4.34 8.65
CA GLN A 84 -14.03 5.28 9.63
C GLN A 84 -15.54 5.50 9.45
N ILE A 85 -16.00 5.64 8.20
CA ILE A 85 -17.42 5.87 7.89
C ILE A 85 -18.28 4.64 8.21
N TYR A 86 -17.76 3.45 7.93
CA TYR A 86 -18.45 2.21 8.23
C TYR A 86 -18.54 1.97 9.73
N LEU A 87 -17.50 2.35 10.49
CA LEU A 87 -17.49 2.22 11.96
C LEU A 87 -18.39 3.24 12.65
N GLU A 88 -18.57 4.42 12.08
CA GLU A 88 -19.60 5.37 12.52
C GLU A 88 -21.01 4.80 12.32
N PHE A 89 -21.28 4.26 11.13
CA PHE A 89 -22.54 3.56 10.86
C PHE A 89 -22.77 2.40 11.84
N VAL A 90 -21.77 1.54 12.06
CA VAL A 90 -21.87 0.44 13.03
C VAL A 90 -22.19 0.98 14.42
N THR A 91 -21.46 1.98 14.91
CA THR A 91 -21.65 2.55 16.24
C THR A 91 -23.04 3.14 16.45
N ASN A 92 -23.62 3.74 15.41
CA ASN A 92 -24.95 4.32 15.45
C ASN A 92 -26.08 3.28 15.36
N ASN A 93 -25.80 2.08 14.83
CA ASN A 93 -26.83 1.10 14.46
C ASN A 93 -26.75 -0.24 15.21
N VAL A 94 -25.75 -0.46 16.07
CA VAL A 94 -25.71 -1.62 16.98
C VAL A 94 -26.70 -1.46 18.13
N GLN A 95 -27.04 -2.59 18.75
CA GLN A 95 -27.82 -2.62 20.00
C GLN A 95 -27.09 -1.87 21.12
N ASP A 96 -27.83 -1.24 22.03
CA ASP A 96 -27.26 -0.39 23.09
C ASP A 96 -26.27 -1.13 23.98
N ASN A 97 -26.53 -2.41 24.30
CA ASN A 97 -25.62 -3.27 25.07
C ASN A 97 -24.27 -3.55 24.39
N LYS A 98 -24.12 -3.22 23.10
CA LYS A 98 -22.88 -3.37 22.31
C LYS A 98 -22.25 -2.02 21.95
N LYS A 99 -22.91 -0.91 22.28
CA LYS A 99 -22.52 0.44 21.83
C LYS A 99 -21.16 0.86 22.36
N ASP A 100 -20.86 0.54 23.61
CA ASP A 100 -19.55 0.86 24.19
C ASP A 100 -18.40 0.10 23.49
N LYS A 101 -18.62 -1.17 23.14
CA LYS A 101 -17.65 -1.94 22.34
C LYS A 101 -17.45 -1.34 20.95
N ALA A 102 -18.54 -0.93 20.29
CA ALA A 102 -18.46 -0.29 18.98
C ALA A 102 -17.70 1.04 19.03
N ARG A 103 -17.95 1.87 20.06
CA ARG A 103 -17.19 3.11 20.30
C ARG A 103 -15.70 2.86 20.49
N VAL A 104 -15.33 1.84 21.26
CA VAL A 104 -13.92 1.46 21.47
C VAL A 104 -13.29 1.02 20.15
N ILE A 105 -13.98 0.22 19.33
CA ILE A 105 -13.47 -0.19 18.01
C ILE A 105 -13.27 1.02 17.12
N GLN A 106 -14.25 1.94 17.06
CA GLN A 106 -14.18 3.16 16.25
C GLN A 106 -13.01 4.06 16.69
N SER A 107 -12.91 4.37 17.98
CA SER A 107 -11.86 5.26 18.50
C SER A 107 -10.47 4.64 18.34
N THR A 108 -10.31 3.35 18.63
CA THR A 108 -9.03 2.65 18.50
C THR A 108 -8.58 2.57 17.04
N THR A 109 -9.51 2.29 16.10
CA THR A 109 -9.21 2.29 14.66
C THR A 109 -8.80 3.67 14.18
N LYS A 110 -9.44 4.73 14.68
CA LYS A 110 -9.05 6.12 14.39
C LYS A 110 -7.63 6.41 14.88
N THR A 111 -7.30 6.06 16.13
CA THR A 111 -5.94 6.20 16.66
C THR A 111 -4.93 5.44 15.83
N LEU A 112 -5.23 4.19 15.45
CA LEU A 112 -4.36 3.36 14.62
C LEU A 112 -4.09 4.00 13.25
N SER A 113 -5.12 4.57 12.61
CA SER A 113 -4.96 5.29 11.34
C SER A 113 -4.06 6.51 11.46
N GLN A 114 -4.10 7.19 12.62
CA GLN A 114 -3.24 8.35 12.89
C GLN A 114 -1.78 7.95 13.10
N ILE A 115 -1.54 6.84 13.81
CA ILE A 115 -0.19 6.29 14.01
C ILE A 115 0.43 5.93 12.66
N PHE A 116 -0.25 5.12 11.85
CA PHE A 116 0.31 4.76 10.53
C PHE A 116 0.48 5.94 9.61
N LYS A 117 -0.41 6.93 9.66
CA LYS A 117 -0.25 8.19 8.91
C LYS A 117 1.03 8.96 9.30
N GLN A 118 1.46 8.89 10.55
CA GLN A 118 2.72 9.51 11.01
C GLN A 118 3.96 8.75 10.52
N GLU A 119 3.85 7.44 10.33
CA GLU A 119 4.94 6.61 9.81
C GLU A 119 5.11 6.70 8.29
N VAL A 120 4.08 7.14 7.57
CA VAL A 120 4.14 7.38 6.13
C VAL A 120 5.06 8.59 5.86
N LYS A 121 6.16 8.35 5.14
CA LYS A 121 7.15 9.37 4.75
C LYS A 121 6.58 10.48 3.86
N ASP A 122 5.59 10.14 3.05
CA ASP A 122 4.94 11.03 2.09
C ASP A 122 3.40 10.94 2.22
N PRO A 123 2.82 11.72 3.13
CA PRO A 123 1.39 11.63 3.45
C PRO A 123 0.48 12.11 2.30
N ASP A 124 1.00 12.84 1.31
CA ASP A 124 0.22 13.34 0.17
C ASP A 124 -0.17 12.22 -0.80
N LYS A 125 0.53 11.08 -0.75
CA LYS A 125 0.17 9.85 -1.48
C LYS A 125 -1.02 9.11 -0.88
N ILE A 126 -1.47 9.48 0.32
CA ILE A 126 -2.62 8.82 0.95
C ILE A 126 -3.89 9.25 0.23
N VAL A 127 -4.55 8.31 -0.44
CA VAL A 127 -5.82 8.57 -1.12
C VAL A 127 -6.91 8.74 -0.08
N MET A 128 -7.48 9.94 0.00
CA MET A 128 -8.62 10.22 0.88
C MET A 128 -9.95 9.89 0.21
N PRO A 129 -10.87 9.21 0.92
CA PRO A 129 -12.19 8.97 0.39
C PRO A 129 -12.95 10.30 0.20
N SER A 130 -13.50 10.48 -1.02
CA SER A 130 -14.22 11.69 -1.44
C SER A 130 -15.41 11.99 -0.53
N PRO A 131 -15.56 13.25 -0.04
CA PRO A 131 -16.70 13.64 0.79
C PRO A 131 -18.06 13.35 0.14
N THR A 132 -18.16 13.51 -1.18
CA THR A 132 -19.41 13.26 -1.92
C THR A 132 -19.75 11.78 -1.96
N SER A 133 -18.78 10.93 -2.29
CA SER A 133 -18.97 9.46 -2.30
C SER A 133 -19.33 8.94 -0.91
N LYS A 134 -18.75 9.54 0.14
CA LYS A 134 -19.07 9.25 1.54
C LYS A 134 -20.52 9.56 1.87
N ALA A 135 -21.02 10.74 1.51
CA ALA A 135 -22.38 11.16 1.81
C ALA A 135 -23.42 10.22 1.16
N ILE A 136 -23.23 9.89 -0.12
CA ILE A 136 -24.10 8.97 -0.86
C ILE A 136 -24.09 7.57 -0.23
N LEU A 137 -22.91 7.11 0.22
CA LEU A 137 -22.77 5.82 0.88
C LEU A 137 -23.54 5.79 2.22
N ILE A 138 -23.45 6.83 3.04
CA ILE A 138 -24.19 6.93 4.31
C ILE A 138 -25.70 6.84 4.06
N GLU A 139 -26.22 7.64 3.13
CA GLU A 139 -27.65 7.64 2.78
C GLU A 139 -28.13 6.22 2.38
N LYS A 140 -27.31 5.51 1.61
CA LYS A 140 -27.60 4.13 1.21
C LYS A 140 -27.51 3.13 2.37
N LEU A 141 -26.61 3.32 3.31
CA LEU A 141 -26.48 2.47 4.50
C LEU A 141 -27.65 2.69 5.47
N GLU A 142 -28.06 3.93 5.69
CA GLU A 142 -29.11 4.31 6.64
C GLU A 142 -30.52 3.97 6.14
N SER A 143 -30.75 4.03 4.82
CA SER A 143 -32.04 3.68 4.20
C SER A 143 -32.35 2.17 4.22
N GLN A 144 -31.42 1.33 4.70
CA GLN A 144 -31.62 -0.11 4.83
C GLN A 144 -32.62 -0.48 5.93
N LYS A 145 -33.45 -1.48 5.65
CA LYS A 145 -34.32 -2.15 6.63
C LYS A 145 -33.49 -2.93 7.68
N GLN A 146 -34.11 -3.26 8.82
CA GLN A 146 -33.43 -3.82 10.00
C GLN A 146 -32.65 -5.12 9.75
N TRP A 147 -33.22 -6.08 9.02
CA TRP A 147 -32.54 -7.35 8.74
C TRP A 147 -31.31 -7.19 7.83
N PRO A 148 -31.41 -6.52 6.65
CA PRO A 148 -30.24 -6.14 5.86
C PRO A 148 -29.20 -5.37 6.67
N ARG A 149 -29.62 -4.41 7.50
CA ARG A 149 -28.73 -3.60 8.34
C ARG A 149 -27.89 -4.44 9.30
N THR A 150 -28.51 -5.40 9.97
CA THR A 150 -27.81 -6.31 10.91
C THR A 150 -26.74 -7.12 10.17
N LYS A 151 -27.05 -7.60 8.96
CA LYS A 151 -26.09 -8.34 8.12
C LYS A 151 -24.98 -7.44 7.59
N THR A 152 -25.29 -6.21 7.20
CA THR A 152 -24.30 -5.21 6.80
C THR A 152 -23.30 -4.93 7.92
N ILE A 153 -23.76 -4.76 9.17
CA ILE A 153 -22.89 -4.59 10.34
C ILE A 153 -21.96 -5.80 10.53
N GLU A 154 -22.49 -7.02 10.44
CA GLU A 154 -21.71 -8.26 10.58
C GLU A 154 -20.61 -8.36 9.51
N LEU A 155 -20.94 -8.02 8.25
CA LEU A 155 -20.00 -8.01 7.15
C LEU A 155 -18.90 -6.95 7.32
N ILE A 156 -19.25 -5.74 7.76
CA ILE A 156 -18.29 -4.66 8.04
C ILE A 156 -17.30 -5.11 9.11
N LEU A 157 -17.79 -5.64 10.23
CA LEU A 157 -16.94 -6.09 11.33
C LEU A 157 -16.00 -7.23 10.91
N LYS A 158 -16.51 -8.21 10.15
CA LYS A 158 -15.70 -9.30 9.62
C LYS A 158 -14.64 -8.82 8.64
N ALA A 159 -14.99 -7.90 7.74
CA ALA A 159 -14.05 -7.33 6.78
C ALA A 159 -12.94 -6.54 7.48
N LEU A 160 -13.28 -5.75 8.51
CA LEU A 160 -12.31 -5.05 9.33
C LEU A 160 -11.39 -6.01 10.09
N GLU A 161 -11.94 -7.07 10.68
CA GLU A 161 -11.15 -8.08 11.38
C GLU A 161 -10.11 -8.73 10.45
N GLU A 162 -10.52 -9.17 9.26
CA GLU A 162 -9.61 -9.75 8.28
C GLU A 162 -8.56 -8.75 7.79
N PHE A 163 -8.97 -7.49 7.57
CA PHE A 163 -8.04 -6.42 7.21
C PHE A 163 -6.97 -6.20 8.30
N LEU A 164 -7.37 -6.17 9.56
CA LEU A 164 -6.45 -5.99 10.69
C LEU A 164 -5.53 -7.21 10.89
N LYS A 165 -6.02 -8.44 10.66
CA LYS A 165 -5.17 -9.64 10.67
C LYS A 165 -4.09 -9.59 9.60
N VAL A 166 -4.44 -9.18 8.38
CA VAL A 166 -3.48 -9.01 7.28
C VAL A 166 -2.49 -7.90 7.63
N THR A 167 -2.97 -6.77 8.14
CA THR A 167 -2.14 -5.64 8.60
C THR A 167 -1.10 -6.10 9.63
N MET A 168 -1.51 -6.83 10.68
CA MET A 168 -0.57 -7.34 11.68
C MET A 168 0.49 -8.29 11.12
N ARG A 169 0.15 -9.08 10.10
CA ARG A 169 1.13 -9.97 9.44
C ARG A 169 2.16 -9.16 8.65
N SER A 170 1.71 -8.12 7.97
CA SER A 170 2.59 -7.24 7.20
C SER A 170 3.51 -6.40 8.08
N THR A 171 3.06 -5.93 9.24
CA THR A 171 3.89 -5.11 10.15
C THR A 171 4.87 -5.92 11.01
N ARG A 172 4.71 -7.24 11.08
CA ARG A 172 5.62 -8.15 11.80
C ARG A 172 6.86 -8.56 11.00
N GLN A 173 6.89 -8.24 9.70
CA GLN A 173 8.02 -8.55 8.82
C GLN A 173 9.11 -7.46 8.84
N ASN A 174 8.93 -6.41 9.66
CA ASN A 174 9.94 -5.39 9.97
C ASN A 174 10.89 -5.83 11.08
#